data_AF-A0A7C1GLX6-F1
#
_entry.id   AF-A0A7C1GLX6-F1
#
_cell.length_a   1.000
_cell.length_b   1.000
_cell.length_c   1.000
_cell.angle_alpha   90.00
_cell.angle_beta   90.00
_cell.angle_gamma   90.00
#
_symmetry.space_group_name_H-M   'P 1'
#
loop_
_entity.id
_entity.type
_entity.pdbx_description
1 polymer ?
#
loop_
_entity_poly.entity_id
_entity_poly.type
_entity_poly.pdbx_seq_one_letter_code
_entity_poly.pdbx_strand_id
1 'polypeptide(L)'
;MKMAEEYGWSYFESKQNNLSSVQNYVIRNLIDSNKIIKIDDVLVTKNSIKNLLKTYSILKEKNFDVAFIAPVINLNNVSYYYFLKTLDLEKKYKQKFEEPLIFKQWTKQKIWYDPEVAIWIWEHSLPLNDTASIFETKNKDMWTPIPVRFSTNMILFERKFLLEHTPGLMARPPRVYNKKSIETRKERATILPDFDEASINYYADTLKYARILALDAFTGHLSYNLQREKIKNGMKKIKKDY
;
A
#
# COMPACT_ATOMS: atom_id res chain seq x y z
N MET A 1 10.39 -2.48 -22.32
CA MET A 1 10.70 -1.28 -23.12
C MET A 1 9.50 -0.81 -23.96
N LYS A 2 8.93 -1.65 -24.84
CA LYS A 2 7.81 -1.26 -25.73
C LYS A 2 6.64 -0.51 -25.05
N MET A 3 6.10 -1.02 -23.94
CA MET A 3 5.04 -0.32 -23.20
C MET A 3 5.48 1.05 -22.66
N ALA A 4 6.72 1.18 -22.20
CA ALA A 4 7.19 2.46 -21.66
C ALA A 4 7.25 3.51 -22.77
N GLU A 5 7.74 3.15 -23.95
CA GLU A 5 7.79 4.01 -25.12
C GLU A 5 6.40 4.42 -25.60
N GLU A 6 5.47 3.47 -25.74
CA GLU A 6 4.09 3.72 -26.18
C GLU A 6 3.32 4.70 -25.28
N TYR A 7 3.58 4.65 -23.96
CA TYR A 7 2.91 5.49 -22.97
C TYR A 7 3.74 6.69 -22.49
N GLY A 8 4.91 6.94 -23.10
CA GLY A 8 5.79 8.06 -22.76
C GLY A 8 6.44 7.95 -21.37
N TRP A 9 6.60 6.74 -20.85
CA TRP A 9 7.25 6.48 -19.57
C TRP A 9 8.76 6.29 -19.74
N SER A 10 9.52 6.78 -18.77
CA SER A 10 10.91 6.39 -18.62
C SER A 10 11.00 4.95 -18.07
N TYR A 11 11.98 4.19 -18.57
CA TYR A 11 12.24 2.82 -18.13
C TYR A 11 13.65 2.71 -17.55
N PHE A 12 13.78 2.02 -16.43
CA PHE A 12 15.06 1.73 -15.80
C PHE A 12 15.14 0.24 -15.47
N GLU A 13 16.26 -0.38 -15.84
CA GLU A 13 16.57 -1.79 -15.55
C GLU A 13 17.91 -1.86 -14.83
N SER A 14 18.06 -2.84 -13.94
CA SER A 14 19.35 -3.14 -13.32
C SER A 14 19.61 -4.64 -13.31
N LYS A 15 20.88 -5.02 -13.43
CA LYS A 15 21.31 -6.42 -13.42
C LYS A 15 21.02 -7.13 -12.09
N GLN A 16 21.05 -6.41 -10.97
CA GLN A 16 20.82 -6.98 -9.65
C GLN A 16 19.33 -6.96 -9.31
N ASN A 17 18.78 -8.10 -8.88
CA ASN A 17 17.39 -8.18 -8.43
C ASN A 17 17.24 -7.68 -6.99
N ASN A 18 17.42 -6.37 -6.80
CA ASN A 18 17.24 -5.69 -5.52
C ASN A 18 16.38 -4.44 -5.70
N LEU A 19 15.08 -4.59 -5.43
CA LEU A 19 14.08 -3.55 -5.62
C LEU A 19 14.42 -2.26 -4.87
N SER A 20 14.78 -2.35 -3.59
CA SER A 20 15.06 -1.16 -2.75
C SER A 20 16.30 -0.41 -3.24
N SER A 21 17.35 -1.11 -3.67
CA SER A 21 18.53 -0.47 -4.26
C SER A 21 18.19 0.27 -5.56
N VAL A 22 17.39 -0.35 -6.44
CA VAL A 22 16.92 0.28 -7.68
C VAL A 22 16.07 1.51 -7.38
N GLN A 23 15.11 1.40 -6.47
CA GLN A 23 14.25 2.52 -6.07
C GLN A 23 15.08 3.69 -5.50
N ASN A 24 16.02 3.41 -4.60
CA ASN A 24 16.90 4.44 -4.05
C ASN A 24 17.74 5.12 -5.14
N TYR A 25 18.28 4.35 -6.09
CA TYR A 25 19.05 4.90 -7.20
C TYR A 25 18.19 5.83 -8.07
N VAL A 26 17.01 5.37 -8.47
CA VAL A 26 16.09 6.15 -9.31
C VAL A 26 15.65 7.43 -8.60
N ILE A 27 15.22 7.33 -7.34
CA ILE A 27 14.77 8.49 -6.55
C ILE A 27 15.90 9.51 -6.35
N ARG A 28 17.12 9.03 -6.10
CA ARG A 28 18.27 9.90 -5.84
C ARG A 28 18.76 10.60 -7.11
N ASN A 29 18.83 9.89 -8.23
CA ASN A 29 19.58 10.34 -9.41
C ASN A 29 18.72 10.73 -10.61
N LEU A 30 17.48 10.25 -10.70
CA LEU A 30 16.63 10.41 -11.89
C LEU A 30 15.33 11.18 -11.64
N ILE A 31 14.89 11.30 -10.39
CA ILE A 31 13.66 12.01 -10.02
C ILE A 31 13.99 13.35 -9.37
N ASP A 32 13.58 14.43 -10.02
CA ASP A 32 13.73 15.81 -9.51
C ASP A 32 12.52 16.30 -8.69
N SER A 33 11.35 15.69 -8.88
CA SER A 33 10.15 16.06 -8.13
C SER A 33 10.31 15.79 -6.64
N ASN A 34 9.98 16.77 -5.80
CA ASN A 34 9.92 16.56 -4.35
C ASN A 34 8.74 15.64 -3.94
N LYS A 35 7.71 15.48 -4.77
CA LYS A 35 6.58 14.60 -4.49
C LYS A 35 6.71 13.33 -5.31
N ILE A 36 6.77 12.18 -4.64
CA ILE A 36 6.97 10.88 -5.26
C ILE A 36 5.78 9.98 -4.93
N ILE A 37 5.20 9.39 -5.98
CA ILE A 37 4.18 8.36 -5.84
C ILE A 37 4.81 7.02 -6.20
N LYS A 38 4.85 6.11 -5.23
CA LYS A 38 5.21 4.70 -5.44
C LYS A 38 3.95 3.89 -5.66
N ILE A 39 3.96 3.01 -6.65
CA ILE A 39 2.84 2.16 -7.06
C ILE A 39 3.36 0.72 -7.26
N ASP A 40 2.67 -0.26 -6.68
CA ASP A 40 3.02 -1.70 -6.69
C ASP A 40 1.76 -2.57 -6.60
N ASP A 41 1.51 -3.39 -7.64
CA ASP A 41 0.38 -4.33 -7.76
C ASP A 41 -1.04 -3.74 -7.56
N VAL A 42 -1.22 -2.44 -7.83
CA VAL A 42 -2.52 -1.75 -7.69
C VAL A 42 -3.15 -1.36 -9.03
N LEU A 43 -4.48 -1.39 -9.04
CA LEU A 43 -5.34 -0.79 -10.05
C LEU A 43 -5.72 0.62 -9.58
N VAL A 44 -5.09 1.62 -10.21
CA VAL A 44 -5.33 3.05 -9.97
C VAL A 44 -6.72 3.41 -10.49
N THR A 45 -7.54 4.05 -9.65
CA THR A 45 -8.87 4.52 -10.05
C THR A 45 -8.85 6.01 -10.37
N LYS A 46 -9.96 6.48 -10.97
CA LYS A 46 -10.17 7.91 -11.24
C LYS A 46 -9.93 8.75 -9.99
N ASN A 47 -9.25 9.88 -10.17
CA ASN A 47 -8.87 10.87 -9.13
C ASN A 47 -8.06 10.36 -7.93
N SER A 48 -7.74 9.07 -7.78
CA SER A 48 -6.95 8.57 -6.64
C SER A 48 -5.64 9.34 -6.42
N ILE A 49 -4.85 9.57 -7.47
CA ILE A 49 -3.63 10.41 -7.41
C ILE A 49 -3.94 11.87 -7.05
N LYS A 50 -4.98 12.45 -7.66
CA LYS A 50 -5.40 13.84 -7.41
C LYS A 50 -5.78 14.02 -5.94
N ASN A 51 -6.50 13.08 -5.36
CA ASN A 51 -6.96 13.13 -3.98
C ASN A 51 -5.78 12.98 -3.01
N LEU A 52 -4.82 12.09 -3.28
CA LEU A 52 -3.58 12.02 -2.48
C LEU A 52 -2.83 13.36 -2.45
N LEU A 53 -2.69 14.02 -3.60
CA LEU A 53 -2.06 15.34 -3.69
C LEU A 53 -2.86 16.42 -2.96
N LYS A 54 -4.20 16.34 -2.99
CA LYS A 54 -5.07 17.24 -2.25
C LYS A 54 -4.92 17.06 -0.74
N THR A 55 -4.97 15.82 -0.26
CA THR A 55 -4.74 15.49 1.16
C THR A 55 -3.36 15.97 1.61
N TYR A 56 -2.34 15.80 0.77
CA TYR A 56 -1.00 16.32 1.04
C TYR A 56 -0.99 17.83 1.27
N SER A 57 -1.61 18.61 0.37
CA SER A 57 -1.68 20.06 0.51
C SER A 57 -2.40 20.47 1.81
N ILE A 58 -3.54 19.85 2.11
CA ILE A 58 -4.30 20.10 3.35
C ILE A 58 -3.44 19.85 4.60
N LEU A 59 -2.68 18.75 4.63
CA LEU A 59 -1.83 18.41 5.76
C LEU A 59 -0.64 19.36 5.89
N LYS A 60 -0.05 19.79 4.76
CA LYS A 60 1.04 20.78 4.76
C LYS A 60 0.59 22.15 5.24
N GLU A 61 -0.61 22.61 4.84
CA GLU A 61 -1.22 23.84 5.37
C GLU A 61 -1.42 23.78 6.89
N LYS A 62 -1.66 22.58 7.43
CA LYS A 62 -1.77 22.34 8.88
C LYS A 62 -0.43 22.13 9.58
N ASN A 63 0.69 22.24 8.85
CA ASN A 63 2.05 22.02 9.34
C ASN A 63 2.28 20.60 9.91
N PHE A 64 1.70 19.57 9.27
CA PHE A 64 1.91 18.18 9.67
C PHE A 64 3.20 17.62 9.07
N ASP A 65 3.97 16.93 9.90
CA ASP A 65 5.07 16.07 9.45
C ASP A 65 4.50 14.73 8.98
N VAL A 66 4.59 14.48 7.67
CA VAL A 66 3.98 13.33 7.01
C VAL A 66 5.07 12.47 6.38
N ALA A 67 5.14 11.21 6.79
CA ALA A 67 6.03 10.22 6.17
C ALA A 67 5.50 9.86 4.79
N PHE A 68 4.23 9.45 4.76
CA PHE A 68 3.53 9.13 3.52
C PHE A 68 2.02 9.21 3.67
N ILE A 69 1.35 9.31 2.52
CA ILE A 69 -0.12 9.28 2.38
C ILE A 69 -0.47 8.12 1.45
N ALA A 70 -1.40 7.28 1.88
CA ALA A 70 -1.91 6.16 1.09
C ALA A 70 -3.40 6.34 0.77
N PRO A 71 -3.90 5.80 -0.35
CA PRO A 71 -5.34 5.71 -0.59
C PRO A 71 -5.94 4.57 0.22
N VAL A 72 -7.26 4.53 0.33
CA VAL A 72 -7.98 3.30 0.71
C VAL A 72 -7.74 2.24 -0.36
N ILE A 73 -7.09 1.16 0.04
CA ILE A 73 -6.85 -0.03 -0.79
C ILE A 73 -7.79 -1.13 -0.29
N ASN A 74 -8.59 -1.71 -1.19
CA ASN A 74 -9.61 -2.71 -0.82
C ASN A 74 -9.00 -3.94 -0.10
N LEU A 75 -7.92 -4.52 -0.65
CA LEU A 75 -7.17 -5.63 -0.06
C LEU A 75 -5.90 -5.14 0.61
N ASN A 76 -6.02 -4.69 1.86
CA ASN A 76 -4.92 -4.14 2.63
C ASN A 76 -5.15 -4.38 4.11
N ASN A 77 -4.08 -4.52 4.90
CA ASN A 77 -4.19 -4.91 6.31
C ASN A 77 -4.78 -3.85 7.25
N VAL A 78 -4.89 -2.59 6.80
CA VAL A 78 -5.54 -1.50 7.55
C VAL A 78 -6.71 -0.95 6.76
N SER A 79 -6.49 -0.56 5.50
CA SER A 79 -7.49 0.20 4.77
C SER A 79 -8.73 -0.60 4.39
N TYR A 80 -8.69 -1.95 4.44
CA TYR A 80 -9.90 -2.76 4.27
C TYR A 80 -10.99 -2.40 5.29
N TYR A 81 -10.62 -2.02 6.52
CA TYR A 81 -11.58 -1.58 7.52
C TYR A 81 -12.36 -0.35 7.04
N TYR A 82 -11.64 0.64 6.51
CA TYR A 82 -12.26 1.86 5.96
C TYR A 82 -13.02 1.58 4.66
N PHE A 83 -12.57 0.62 3.87
CA PHE A 83 -13.35 0.13 2.73
C PHE A 83 -14.72 -0.42 3.18
N LEU A 84 -14.73 -1.29 4.19
CA LEU A 84 -15.96 -1.84 4.75
C LEU A 84 -16.85 -0.75 5.32
N LYS A 85 -16.27 0.21 6.05
CA LYS A 85 -16.99 1.30 6.68
C LYS A 85 -17.65 2.23 5.66
N THR A 86 -16.92 2.66 4.62
CA THR A 86 -17.45 3.57 3.59
C THR A 86 -18.59 2.94 2.79
N LEU A 87 -18.54 1.62 2.58
CA LEU A 87 -19.57 0.88 1.85
C LEU A 87 -20.65 0.25 2.74
N ASP A 88 -20.65 0.55 4.06
CA ASP A 88 -21.62 0.01 5.02
C ASP A 88 -21.64 -1.54 5.07
N LEU A 89 -20.47 -2.16 4.91
CA LEU A 89 -20.29 -3.62 4.77
C LEU A 89 -19.79 -4.31 6.05
N GLU A 90 -19.45 -3.57 7.11
CA GLU A 90 -18.85 -4.11 8.34
C GLU A 90 -19.66 -5.28 8.93
N LYS A 91 -20.99 -5.11 9.05
CA LYS A 91 -21.88 -6.15 9.59
C LYS A 91 -21.89 -7.42 8.72
N LYS A 92 -21.95 -7.27 7.40
CA LYS A 92 -21.95 -8.40 6.45
C LYS A 92 -20.62 -9.14 6.49
N TYR A 93 -19.50 -8.41 6.53
CA TYR A 93 -18.17 -8.99 6.65
C TYR A 93 -18.03 -9.78 7.95
N LYS A 94 -18.44 -9.20 9.08
CA LYS A 94 -18.40 -9.85 10.41
C LYS A 94 -19.18 -11.14 10.45
N GLN A 95 -20.38 -11.17 9.87
CA GLN A 95 -21.22 -12.36 9.82
C GLN A 95 -20.60 -13.48 8.99
N LYS A 96 -19.90 -13.14 7.90
CA LYS A 96 -19.35 -14.14 6.96
C LYS A 96 -17.94 -14.60 7.33
N PHE A 97 -17.11 -13.75 7.93
CA PHE A 97 -15.67 -14.00 8.04
C PHE A 97 -15.09 -13.83 9.45
N GLU A 98 -14.88 -12.60 9.90
CA GLU A 98 -14.30 -12.26 11.20
C GLU A 98 -14.62 -10.82 11.61
N GLU A 99 -14.35 -10.44 12.86
CA GLU A 99 -14.39 -9.04 13.28
C GLU A 99 -13.37 -8.20 12.48
N PRO A 100 -13.79 -7.10 11.81
CA PRO A 100 -12.85 -6.21 11.15
C PRO A 100 -12.12 -5.36 12.20
N LEU A 101 -10.79 -5.50 12.26
CA LEU A 101 -9.95 -4.86 13.28
C LEU A 101 -8.73 -4.18 12.64
N ILE A 102 -8.50 -2.91 12.99
CA ILE A 102 -7.30 -2.17 12.58
C ILE A 102 -6.09 -2.58 13.43
N PHE A 103 -6.27 -2.67 14.74
CA PHE A 103 -5.19 -2.94 15.72
C PHE A 103 -4.91 -4.43 15.87
N LYS A 104 -4.60 -5.11 14.76
CA LYS A 104 -4.32 -6.55 14.72
C LYS A 104 -3.12 -6.84 13.82
N GLN A 105 -2.23 -7.71 14.28
CA GLN A 105 -1.10 -8.16 13.48
C GLN A 105 -1.60 -8.68 12.11
N TRP A 106 -1.08 -8.13 11.01
CA TRP A 106 -1.62 -8.35 9.67
C TRP A 106 -1.67 -9.83 9.26
N THR A 107 -0.67 -10.62 9.66
CA THR A 107 -0.62 -12.07 9.34
C THR A 107 -1.69 -12.90 10.04
N LYS A 108 -2.40 -12.33 11.03
CA LYS A 108 -3.49 -12.97 11.77
C LYS A 108 -4.87 -12.55 11.26
N GLN A 109 -4.95 -11.74 10.21
CA GLN A 109 -6.21 -11.26 9.65
C GLN A 109 -6.54 -12.04 8.38
N LYS A 110 -7.78 -12.50 8.23
CA LYS A 110 -8.25 -13.25 7.06
C LYS A 110 -8.12 -12.44 5.77
N ILE A 111 -8.26 -11.11 5.83
CA ILE A 111 -7.99 -10.23 4.68
C ILE A 111 -6.61 -10.45 4.05
N TRP A 112 -5.64 -10.94 4.84
CA TRP A 112 -4.27 -11.16 4.39
C TRP A 112 -4.02 -12.55 3.77
N TYR A 113 -4.67 -13.61 4.26
CA TYR A 113 -4.39 -14.99 3.84
C TYR A 113 -5.57 -15.74 3.24
N ASP A 114 -6.81 -15.32 3.51
CA ASP A 114 -8.02 -16.04 3.11
C ASP A 114 -8.44 -15.59 1.70
N PRO A 115 -8.42 -16.49 0.70
CA PRO A 115 -8.80 -16.17 -0.66
C PRO A 115 -10.31 -15.91 -0.82
N GLU A 116 -11.17 -16.49 0.02
CA GLU A 116 -12.62 -16.26 -0.07
C GLU A 116 -12.97 -14.84 0.37
N VAL A 117 -12.30 -14.34 1.41
CA VAL A 117 -12.39 -12.94 1.81
C VAL A 117 -11.98 -12.02 0.66
N ALA A 118 -10.87 -12.33 -0.01
CA ALA A 118 -10.38 -11.49 -1.09
C ALA A 118 -11.32 -11.46 -2.30
N ILE A 119 -11.90 -12.60 -2.68
CA ILE A 119 -12.94 -12.68 -3.73
C ILE A 119 -14.14 -11.83 -3.33
N TRP A 120 -14.62 -11.97 -2.09
CA TRP A 120 -15.78 -11.21 -1.61
C TRP A 120 -15.54 -9.70 -1.59
N ILE A 121 -14.35 -9.26 -1.18
CA ILE A 121 -13.98 -7.83 -1.25
C ILE A 121 -13.99 -7.34 -2.70
N TRP A 122 -13.48 -8.15 -3.65
CA TRP A 122 -13.50 -7.82 -5.07
C TRP A 122 -14.92 -7.73 -5.64
N GLU A 123 -15.81 -8.66 -5.29
CA GLU A 123 -17.24 -8.61 -5.65
C GLU A 123 -17.90 -7.29 -5.20
N HIS A 124 -17.45 -6.72 -4.08
CA HIS A 124 -17.97 -5.45 -3.54
C HIS A 124 -17.13 -4.22 -3.93
N SER A 125 -16.06 -4.41 -4.71
CA SER A 125 -15.21 -3.31 -5.21
C SER A 125 -15.50 -2.96 -6.66
N LEU A 126 -16.27 -3.79 -7.38
CA LEU A 126 -16.50 -3.66 -8.82
C LEU A 126 -17.88 -3.06 -9.13
N PRO A 127 -17.98 -2.15 -10.12
CA PRO A 127 -16.88 -1.55 -10.89
C PRO A 127 -16.02 -0.59 -10.05
N LEU A 128 -14.70 -0.58 -10.29
CA LEU A 128 -13.73 0.15 -9.45
C LEU A 128 -13.95 1.66 -9.45
N ASN A 129 -14.25 2.27 -10.61
CA ASN A 129 -14.45 3.72 -10.70
C ASN A 129 -15.78 4.16 -10.08
N ASP A 130 -16.81 3.31 -10.12
CA ASP A 130 -18.09 3.60 -9.47
C ASP A 130 -17.88 3.57 -7.95
N THR A 131 -17.17 2.55 -7.47
CA THR A 131 -16.74 2.46 -6.07
C THR A 131 -15.91 3.69 -5.68
N ALA A 132 -14.90 4.07 -6.46
CA ALA A 132 -14.09 5.27 -6.19
C ALA A 132 -14.93 6.54 -6.06
N SER A 133 -15.98 6.70 -6.87
CA SER A 133 -16.91 7.84 -6.79
C SER A 133 -17.66 7.89 -5.46
N ILE A 134 -17.97 6.73 -4.86
CA ILE A 134 -18.57 6.65 -3.52
C ILE A 134 -17.58 7.17 -2.47
N PHE A 135 -16.31 6.76 -2.53
CA PHE A 135 -15.27 7.26 -1.60
C PHE A 135 -15.09 8.77 -1.72
N GLU A 136 -15.00 9.29 -2.94
CA GLU A 136 -14.89 10.74 -3.20
C GLU A 136 -16.05 11.53 -2.60
N THR A 137 -17.27 10.99 -2.71
CA THR A 137 -18.48 11.70 -2.26
C THR A 137 -18.65 11.58 -0.75
N LYS A 138 -18.59 10.37 -0.20
CA LYS A 138 -18.85 10.12 1.24
C LYS A 138 -17.73 10.62 2.15
N ASN A 139 -16.48 10.57 1.69
CA ASN A 139 -15.31 10.86 2.52
C ASN A 139 -14.54 12.11 2.08
N LYS A 140 -15.19 13.03 1.34
CA LYS A 140 -14.54 14.21 0.76
C LYS A 140 -13.61 14.92 1.74
N ASP A 141 -12.34 15.05 1.37
CA ASP A 141 -11.30 15.72 2.17
C ASP A 141 -11.00 15.08 3.53
N MET A 142 -11.58 13.92 3.82
CA MET A 142 -11.34 13.20 5.05
C MET A 142 -10.04 12.39 4.94
N TRP A 143 -9.33 12.34 6.05
CA TRP A 143 -8.13 11.55 6.21
C TRP A 143 -8.04 11.04 7.64
N THR A 144 -7.21 10.04 7.87
CA THR A 144 -6.99 9.47 9.20
C THR A 144 -5.57 8.94 9.35
N PRO A 145 -4.96 9.03 10.55
CA PRO A 145 -3.66 8.41 10.80
C PRO A 145 -3.71 6.90 10.66
N ILE A 146 -2.63 6.30 10.16
CA ILE A 146 -2.46 4.85 10.09
C ILE A 146 -1.69 4.40 11.33
N PRO A 147 -2.33 3.66 12.27
CA PRO A 147 -1.78 3.43 13.60
C PRO A 147 -0.87 2.19 13.70
N VAL A 148 -0.82 1.38 12.65
CA VAL A 148 -0.03 0.14 12.60
C VAL A 148 0.74 0.08 11.28
N ARG A 149 1.66 -0.89 11.16
CA ARG A 149 2.40 -1.14 9.91
C ARG A 149 1.45 -1.22 8.71
N PHE A 150 1.75 -0.48 7.65
CA PHE A 150 0.90 -0.39 6.45
C PHE A 150 1.52 -1.06 5.21
N SER A 151 0.69 -1.86 4.55
CA SER A 151 0.63 -2.19 3.11
C SER A 151 1.08 -1.15 2.07
N THR A 152 2.37 -0.84 1.84
CA THR A 152 2.77 0.29 0.93
C THR A 152 2.70 -0.03 -0.57
N ASN A 153 1.57 -0.57 -1.02
CA ASN A 153 1.27 -0.82 -2.43
C ASN A 153 1.09 0.47 -3.23
N MET A 154 0.47 1.50 -2.65
CA MET A 154 0.45 2.85 -3.23
C MET A 154 0.63 3.90 -2.14
N ILE A 155 1.65 4.74 -2.29
CA ILE A 155 1.94 5.81 -1.34
C ILE A 155 2.48 7.06 -2.05
N LEU A 156 2.11 8.23 -1.53
CA LEU A 156 2.70 9.53 -1.83
C LEU A 156 3.62 9.93 -0.66
N PHE A 157 4.87 10.29 -0.94
CA PHE A 157 5.81 10.78 0.07
C PHE A 157 6.71 11.89 -0.49
N GLU A 158 7.35 12.65 0.40
CA GLU A 158 8.34 13.63 -0.01
C GLU A 158 9.70 12.97 -0.26
N ARG A 159 10.36 13.34 -1.36
CA ARG A 159 11.72 12.90 -1.69
C ARG A 159 12.70 13.19 -0.55
N LYS A 160 12.59 14.38 0.06
CA LYS A 160 13.42 14.76 1.22
C LYS A 160 13.22 13.86 2.43
N PHE A 161 12.00 13.40 2.71
CA PHE A 161 11.75 12.48 3.81
C PHE A 161 12.59 11.21 3.63
N LEU A 162 12.61 10.67 2.42
CA LEU A 162 13.37 9.47 2.14
C LEU A 162 14.89 9.70 2.08
N LEU A 163 15.36 10.78 1.46
CA LEU A 163 16.80 10.98 1.18
C LEU A 163 17.57 11.73 2.27
N GLU A 164 16.91 12.62 3.02
CA GLU A 164 17.55 13.50 4.00
C GLU A 164 17.28 13.02 5.43
N HIS A 165 16.07 12.54 5.70
CA HIS A 165 15.70 12.09 7.05
C HIS A 165 15.96 10.60 7.28
N THR A 166 16.21 9.83 6.21
CA THR A 166 16.49 8.39 6.31
C THR A 166 17.68 7.98 5.44
N PRO A 167 18.30 6.82 5.69
CA PRO A 167 19.28 6.21 4.79
C PRO A 167 18.73 5.79 3.40
N GLY A 168 17.44 5.99 3.14
CA GLY A 168 16.71 5.45 2.00
C GLY A 168 15.98 4.15 2.34
N LEU A 169 15.39 3.52 1.32
CA LEU A 169 14.68 2.25 1.45
C LEU A 169 15.69 1.13 1.75
N MET A 170 15.46 0.37 2.82
CA MET A 170 16.39 -0.69 3.20
C MET A 170 16.17 -1.93 2.34
N ALA A 171 17.26 -2.50 1.85
CA ALA A 171 17.24 -3.76 1.11
C ALA A 171 17.41 -4.95 2.06
N ARG A 172 16.86 -6.10 1.68
CA ARG A 172 17.20 -7.36 2.35
C ARG A 172 18.70 -7.60 2.21
N PRO A 173 19.42 -7.95 3.30
CA PRO A 173 20.77 -8.44 3.15
C PRO A 173 20.75 -9.71 2.29
N PRO A 174 21.87 -10.02 1.59
CA PRO A 174 21.99 -11.25 0.83
C PRO A 174 21.58 -12.45 1.69
N ARG A 175 20.82 -13.40 1.12
CA ARG A 175 20.48 -14.65 1.82
C ARG A 175 21.76 -15.47 2.00
N VAL A 176 22.40 -15.33 3.16
CA VAL A 176 23.45 -16.27 3.58
C VAL A 176 22.72 -17.53 4.03
N TYR A 177 22.68 -18.55 3.17
CA TYR A 177 22.11 -19.86 3.51
C TYR A 177 22.96 -20.53 4.58
N ASN A 178 22.65 -20.25 5.84
CA ASN A 178 23.13 -21.04 6.96
C ASN A 178 21.90 -21.61 7.70
N LYS A 179 21.86 -22.93 7.87
CA LYS A 179 20.69 -23.69 8.38
C LYS A 179 20.24 -23.28 9.79
N LYS A 180 21.03 -22.48 10.52
CA LYS A 180 20.70 -21.92 11.85
C LYS A 180 19.89 -20.60 11.82
N SER A 181 19.44 -20.13 10.66
CA SER A 181 19.06 -18.72 10.44
C SER A 181 17.64 -18.27 10.81
N ILE A 182 16.74 -19.17 11.23
CA ILE A 182 15.33 -18.79 11.50
C ILE A 182 15.21 -17.96 12.80
N GLU A 183 15.94 -18.29 13.86
CA GLU A 183 15.95 -17.53 15.12
C GLU A 183 16.56 -16.14 14.92
N THR A 184 17.71 -16.05 14.25
CA THR A 184 18.35 -14.76 13.89
C THR A 184 17.48 -13.87 13.00
N ARG A 185 16.50 -14.42 12.28
CA ARG A 185 15.60 -13.64 11.42
C ARG A 185 14.56 -12.87 12.22
N LYS A 186 14.03 -13.45 13.29
CA LYS A 186 13.14 -12.74 14.22
C LYS A 186 13.89 -11.65 14.97
N GLU A 187 15.11 -11.95 15.44
CA GLU A 187 15.97 -11.01 16.17
C GLU A 187 16.47 -9.84 15.30
N ARG A 188 16.77 -10.06 14.02
CA ARG A 188 17.15 -8.96 13.10
C ARG A 188 15.97 -8.09 12.69
N ALA A 189 14.81 -8.69 12.44
CA ALA A 189 13.59 -7.95 12.10
C ALA A 189 13.12 -7.03 13.24
N THR A 190 13.54 -7.30 14.48
CA THR A 190 13.28 -6.42 15.63
C THR A 190 14.23 -5.22 15.74
N ILE A 191 15.37 -5.21 15.04
CA ILE A 191 16.41 -4.17 15.19
C ILE A 191 16.51 -3.28 13.94
N LEU A 192 16.40 -3.86 12.73
CA LEU A 192 16.50 -3.10 11.48
C LEU A 192 15.45 -3.57 10.46
N PRO A 193 14.80 -2.65 9.74
CA PRO A 193 13.87 -3.02 8.68
C PRO A 193 14.63 -3.70 7.53
N ASP A 194 14.07 -4.79 6.98
CA ASP A 194 14.72 -5.60 5.96
C ASP A 194 14.14 -5.43 4.55
N PHE A 195 13.20 -4.52 4.29
CA PHE A 195 12.68 -4.25 2.94
C PHE A 195 12.07 -2.85 2.84
N ASP A 196 11.74 -2.40 1.63
CA ASP A 196 11.20 -1.07 1.33
C ASP A 196 10.04 -0.69 2.24
N GLU A 197 8.99 -1.52 2.29
CA GLU A 197 7.80 -1.27 3.07
C GLU A 197 8.06 -1.30 4.59
N ALA A 198 8.91 -2.22 5.08
CA ALA A 198 9.30 -2.21 6.49
C ALA A 198 10.07 -0.95 6.84
N SER A 199 10.96 -0.49 5.95
CA SER A 199 11.83 0.65 6.21
C SER A 199 11.05 1.95 6.32
N ILE A 200 10.12 2.23 5.40
CA ILE A 200 9.36 3.47 5.45
C ILE A 200 8.40 3.51 6.65
N ASN A 201 7.82 2.37 7.04
CA ASN A 201 7.02 2.29 8.27
C ASN A 201 7.88 2.49 9.52
N TYR A 202 9.05 1.86 9.58
CA TYR A 202 10.00 2.00 10.69
C TYR A 202 10.43 3.45 10.86
N TYR A 203 10.86 4.12 9.79
CA TYR A 203 11.30 5.51 9.86
C TYR A 203 10.18 6.47 10.23
N ALA A 204 8.95 6.22 9.76
CA ALA A 204 7.79 6.99 10.18
C ALA A 204 7.60 6.93 11.72
N ASP A 205 7.66 5.73 12.30
CA ASP A 205 7.49 5.51 13.73
C ASP A 205 8.65 6.09 14.58
N THR A 206 9.90 5.94 14.10
CA THR A 206 11.08 6.43 14.83
C THR A 206 11.23 7.94 14.78
N LEU A 207 10.93 8.54 13.62
CA LEU A 207 11.07 9.99 13.42
C LEU A 207 9.80 10.78 13.79
N LYS A 208 8.73 10.08 14.19
CA LYS A 208 7.42 10.67 14.54
C LYS A 208 6.74 11.38 13.37
N TYR A 209 6.96 10.89 12.16
CA TYR A 209 6.27 11.34 10.96
C TYR A 209 4.98 10.56 10.78
N ALA A 210 3.88 11.26 10.51
CA ALA A 210 2.57 10.64 10.40
C ALA A 210 2.46 9.80 9.13
N ARG A 211 1.89 8.60 9.27
CA ARG A 211 1.36 7.81 8.17
C ARG A 211 -0.10 8.16 8.01
N ILE A 212 -0.55 8.52 6.82
CA ILE A 212 -1.91 9.01 6.60
C ILE A 212 -2.63 8.15 5.57
N LEU A 213 -3.92 7.90 5.81
CA LEU A 213 -4.84 7.33 4.85
C LEU A 213 -5.77 8.44 4.35
N ALA A 214 -5.74 8.73 3.06
CA ALA A 214 -6.70 9.61 2.39
C ALA A 214 -7.99 8.82 2.13
N LEU A 215 -9.07 9.17 2.85
CA LEU A 215 -10.30 8.39 2.85
C LEU A 215 -11.16 8.64 1.60
N ASP A 216 -10.93 9.73 0.87
CA ASP A 216 -11.56 10.03 -0.42
C ASP A 216 -10.78 9.46 -1.63
N ALA A 217 -9.64 8.81 -1.42
CA ALA A 217 -8.87 8.16 -2.47
C ALA A 217 -9.06 6.64 -2.39
N PHE A 218 -9.45 5.99 -3.48
CA PHE A 218 -9.66 4.54 -3.52
C PHE A 218 -8.82 3.86 -4.60
N THR A 219 -8.28 2.67 -4.33
CA THR A 219 -7.60 1.83 -5.33
C THR A 219 -7.86 0.35 -5.10
N GLY A 220 -7.75 -0.44 -6.18
CA GLY A 220 -7.82 -1.89 -6.09
C GLY A 220 -6.43 -2.49 -5.92
N HIS A 221 -6.26 -3.52 -5.08
CA HIS A 221 -5.05 -4.34 -5.01
C HIS A 221 -5.40 -5.77 -5.40
N LEU A 222 -4.59 -6.37 -6.28
CA LEU A 222 -4.92 -7.67 -6.88
C LEU A 222 -5.12 -8.77 -5.83
N SER A 223 -4.12 -8.97 -4.97
CA SER A 223 -4.13 -10.02 -3.94
C SER A 223 -2.84 -10.04 -3.14
N TYR A 224 -2.88 -10.58 -1.92
CA TYR A 224 -1.64 -11.05 -1.29
C TYR A 224 -1.15 -12.35 -1.93
N ASN A 225 0.17 -12.60 -1.86
CA ASN A 225 0.81 -13.79 -2.43
C ASN A 225 0.14 -15.12 -2.02
N LEU A 226 -0.33 -15.22 -0.77
CA LEU A 226 -1.01 -16.42 -0.27
C LEU A 226 -2.37 -16.68 -0.94
N GLN A 227 -2.99 -15.66 -1.51
CA GLN A 227 -4.32 -15.73 -2.13
C GLN A 227 -4.24 -15.87 -3.66
N ARG A 228 -3.06 -15.62 -4.26
CA ARG A 228 -2.85 -15.41 -5.70
C ARG A 228 -3.41 -16.51 -6.59
N GLU A 229 -3.09 -17.78 -6.30
CA GLU A 229 -3.52 -18.91 -7.13
C GLU A 229 -5.05 -19.08 -7.15
N LYS A 230 -5.70 -18.88 -6.00
CA LYS A 230 -7.15 -19.06 -5.88
C LYS A 230 -7.93 -17.85 -6.42
N ILE A 231 -7.43 -16.63 -6.22
CA ILE A 231 -8.02 -15.42 -6.81
C ILE A 231 -7.96 -15.45 -8.33
N LYS A 232 -6.87 -15.95 -8.92
CA LYS A 232 -6.76 -16.10 -10.38
C LYS A 232 -7.91 -16.93 -10.97
N ASN A 233 -8.37 -17.96 -10.24
CA ASN A 233 -9.52 -18.78 -10.64
C ASN A 233 -10.87 -18.12 -10.29
N GLY A 234 -10.97 -17.44 -9.14
CA GLY A 234 -12.17 -16.71 -8.72
C GLY A 234 -12.52 -15.54 -9.66
N MET A 235 -11.53 -14.73 -10.04
CA MET A 235 -11.72 -13.58 -10.93
C MET A 235 -12.23 -13.96 -12.31
N LYS A 236 -11.89 -15.15 -12.82
CA LYS A 236 -12.45 -15.67 -14.08
C LYS A 236 -13.95 -15.90 -14.01
N LYS A 237 -14.51 -16.15 -12.82
CA LYS A 237 -15.95 -16.32 -12.62
C LYS A 237 -16.65 -14.95 -12.57
N ILE A 238 -16.10 -14.00 -11.80
CA ILE A 238 -16.63 -12.62 -11.70
C ILE A 238 -16.74 -11.97 -13.09
N LYS A 239 -15.76 -12.20 -13.97
CA LYS A 239 -15.75 -11.65 -15.33
C LYS A 239 -16.85 -12.19 -16.26
N LYS A 240 -17.62 -13.20 -15.86
CA LYS A 240 -18.77 -13.68 -16.66
C LYS A 240 -20.06 -12.90 -16.40
N ASP A 241 -20.09 -12.16 -15.29
CA ASP A 241 -21.31 -11.49 -14.80
C ASP A 241 -21.32 -9.98 -15.12
N TYR A 242 -20.29 -9.48 -15.82
CA TYR A 242 -20.11 -8.12 -16.32
C TYR A 242 -19.65 -8.16 -17.79
#